data_AF-A0A5J6FKH9-F1
#
_entry.id   AF-A0A5J6FKH9-F1
#
_cell.length_a   1.000
_cell.length_b   1.000
_cell.length_c   1.000
_cell.angle_alpha   90.00
_cell.angle_beta   90.00
_cell.angle_gamma   90.00
#
_symmetry.space_group_name_H-M   'P 1'
#
loop_
_entity.id
_entity.type
_entity.pdbx_description
1 polymer ?
#
loop_
_entity_poly.entity_id
_entity_poly.type
_entity_poly.pdbx_seq_one_letter_code
_entity_poly.pdbx_strand_id
1 'polypeptide(L)'
;MCVMMVEHRKGFTEGDNMKVYKIKGTTDDVTTCELCGRPELKGTVMLVSLDADGNEDGDVSYFGTSCAAKATGWTIREVKAGVKAAKDEARDRLRAERDAMWAAEREFLAGWYLTHYGTTDLHIAADRAGVSAVKLSGEAIHAYREVQRTAEPAPAEKLAEELEVAEELTVGYRETLVRVADAECVIRTEVGGKIRTSKQLETAHTNAVKAALIEMRRANLTAFKAAAEAAEEKSERVGRRWLEEKDAKRARAIVRRAERGTFHSHISPWATDLKPFPKVRFTDKVPVYLVEVAPGHYATAEAAEQLTLC
;
A
#
# COMPACT_ATOMS: atom_id res chain seq x y z
N MET A 1 5.26 14.08 -26.71
CA MET A 1 5.58 15.33 -25.98
C MET A 1 4.70 16.44 -26.50
N CYS A 2 3.80 17.00 -25.68
CA CYS A 2 2.95 18.11 -26.08
C CYS A 2 3.64 19.41 -25.64
N VAL A 3 4.47 19.99 -26.51
CA VAL A 3 5.04 21.33 -26.31
C VAL A 3 3.97 22.31 -26.78
N MET A 4 3.15 22.81 -25.86
CA MET A 4 2.15 23.83 -26.20
C MET A 4 2.86 25.19 -26.30
N MET A 5 3.09 25.64 -27.53
CA MET A 5 3.54 27.02 -27.78
C MET A 5 2.36 27.97 -27.53
N VAL A 6 2.50 28.82 -26.51
CA VAL A 6 1.47 29.79 -26.12
C VAL A 6 1.68 31.09 -26.90
N GLU A 7 0.67 31.53 -27.66
CA GLU A 7 0.70 32.81 -28.37
C GLU A 7 0.57 34.02 -27.42
N HIS A 8 1.40 35.03 -27.67
CA HIS A 8 1.66 36.18 -26.79
C HIS A 8 0.44 37.05 -26.43
N ARG A 9 0.21 37.26 -25.13
CA ARG A 9 -0.60 38.38 -24.61
C ARG A 9 0.32 39.58 -24.30
N LYS A 10 0.00 40.75 -24.86
CA LYS A 10 0.74 42.02 -24.70
C LYS A 10 0.60 42.58 -23.28
N GLY A 11 1.73 42.76 -22.59
CA GLY A 11 1.78 43.48 -21.30
C GLY A 11 2.94 43.12 -20.35
N PHE A 12 4.06 42.58 -20.83
CA PHE A 12 5.18 42.17 -19.96
C PHE A 12 6.43 43.01 -20.25
N THR A 13 7.10 43.49 -19.18
CA THR A 13 8.25 44.39 -19.24
C THR A 13 9.48 43.70 -19.83
N GLU A 14 10.14 44.42 -20.72
CA GLU A 14 11.28 44.04 -21.56
C GLU A 14 12.54 43.84 -20.69
N GLY A 15 12.77 42.62 -20.19
CA GLY A 15 13.92 42.30 -19.35
C GLY A 15 13.84 40.97 -18.60
N ASP A 16 12.67 40.35 -18.50
CA ASP A 16 12.53 39.00 -17.96
C ASP A 16 12.82 37.99 -19.08
N ASN A 17 13.97 37.29 -19.00
CA ASN A 17 14.22 36.11 -19.82
C ASN A 17 13.04 35.16 -19.64
N MET A 18 12.27 34.95 -20.70
CA MET A 18 11.05 34.14 -20.67
C MET A 18 11.42 32.68 -20.39
N LYS A 19 11.49 32.32 -19.11
CA LYS A 19 11.78 30.95 -18.69
C LYS A 19 10.64 30.07 -19.17
N VAL A 20 10.96 29.13 -20.06
CA VAL A 20 10.04 28.07 -20.45
C VAL A 20 10.05 27.04 -19.32
N TYR A 21 8.89 26.53 -18.92
CA TYR A 21 8.80 25.54 -17.85
C TYR A 21 8.19 24.23 -18.34
N LYS A 22 8.61 23.12 -17.75
CA LYS A 22 8.00 21.79 -17.90
C LYS A 22 7.43 21.31 -16.58
N ILE A 23 6.18 20.85 -16.59
CA ILE A 23 5.58 20.22 -15.42
C ILE A 23 6.09 18.78 -15.30
N LYS A 24 6.78 18.47 -14.20
CA LYS A 24 7.24 17.11 -13.87
C LYS A 24 6.17 16.28 -13.18
N GLY A 25 5.25 16.92 -12.46
CA GLY A 25 4.20 16.25 -11.70
C GLY A 25 3.73 17.06 -10.50
N THR A 26 3.29 16.37 -9.45
CA THR A 26 2.91 16.95 -8.16
C THR A 26 3.49 16.14 -7.02
N THR A 27 3.87 16.78 -5.92
CA THR A 27 4.25 16.13 -4.66
C THR A 27 3.45 16.71 -3.49
N ASP A 28 3.28 15.91 -2.44
CA ASP A 28 2.68 16.31 -1.17
C ASP A 28 3.75 16.50 -0.07
N ASP A 29 5.02 16.21 -0.37
CA ASP A 29 6.14 16.30 0.59
C ASP A 29 6.55 17.75 0.87
N VAL A 30 6.48 18.62 -0.14
CA VAL A 30 6.78 20.05 -0.02
C VAL A 30 5.48 20.82 0.13
N THR A 31 5.21 21.30 1.35
CA THR A 31 3.96 22.00 1.71
C THR A 31 4.06 23.53 1.66
N THR A 32 5.20 24.08 1.21
CA THR A 32 5.44 25.53 1.16
C THR A 32 5.63 25.98 -0.29
N CYS A 33 4.94 27.05 -0.69
CA CYS A 33 5.10 27.61 -2.03
C CYS A 33 6.39 28.44 -2.13
N GLU A 34 7.26 28.17 -3.11
CA GLU A 34 8.49 28.96 -3.29
C GLU A 34 8.22 30.38 -3.80
N LEU A 35 7.14 30.59 -4.58
CA LEU A 35 6.81 31.93 -5.10
C LEU A 35 6.23 32.89 -4.05
N CYS A 36 5.34 32.41 -3.17
CA CYS A 36 4.62 33.28 -2.23
C CYS A 36 4.89 32.99 -0.76
N GLY A 37 5.72 31.97 -0.45
CA GLY A 37 6.06 31.57 0.91
C GLY A 37 4.90 30.98 1.72
N ARG A 38 3.71 30.80 1.13
CA ARG A 38 2.54 30.30 1.87
C ARG A 38 2.78 28.85 2.32
N PRO A 39 2.71 28.55 3.63
CA PRO A 39 2.83 27.20 4.16
C PRO A 39 1.49 26.44 4.05
N GLU A 40 1.49 25.18 4.50
CA GLU A 40 0.30 24.31 4.63
C GLU A 40 -0.46 24.05 3.32
N LEU A 41 0.26 23.98 2.20
CA LEU A 41 -0.32 23.53 0.95
C LEU A 41 -0.66 22.04 1.01
N LYS A 42 -1.83 21.67 0.48
CA LYS A 42 -2.23 20.25 0.32
C LYS A 42 -1.36 19.48 -0.68
N GLY A 43 -0.58 20.19 -1.49
CA GLY A 43 0.31 19.64 -2.51
C GLY A 43 0.87 20.75 -3.39
N THR A 44 2.04 20.50 -3.98
CA THR A 44 2.77 21.41 -4.86
C THR A 44 2.94 20.83 -6.25
N VAL A 45 2.99 21.71 -7.25
CA VAL A 45 3.31 21.40 -8.64
C VAL A 45 4.83 21.53 -8.80
N MET A 46 5.45 20.50 -9.35
CA MET A 46 6.88 20.45 -9.65
C MET A 46 7.13 21.01 -11.05
N LEU A 47 7.84 22.14 -11.13
CA LEU A 47 8.25 22.78 -12.38
C LEU A 47 9.77 22.69 -12.54
N VAL A 48 10.23 22.43 -13.76
CA VAL A 48 11.65 22.51 -14.12
C VAL A 48 11.77 23.54 -15.24
N SER A 49 12.71 24.48 -15.12
CA SER A 49 13.01 25.41 -16.20
C SER A 49 13.64 24.68 -17.38
N LEU A 50 13.31 25.12 -18.58
CA LEU A 50 13.89 24.66 -19.82
C LEU A 50 14.77 25.77 -20.40
N ASP A 51 15.92 25.37 -20.95
CA ASP A 51 16.78 26.24 -21.74
C ASP A 51 16.17 26.53 -23.12
N ALA A 52 16.88 27.30 -23.95
CA ALA A 52 16.45 27.64 -25.30
C ALA A 52 16.33 26.42 -26.23
N ASP A 53 17.02 25.32 -25.92
CA ASP A 53 17.02 24.07 -26.68
C ASP A 53 15.94 23.09 -26.17
N GLY A 54 15.23 23.44 -25.10
CA GLY A 54 14.20 22.62 -24.49
C GLY A 54 14.73 21.53 -23.55
N ASN A 55 16.00 21.59 -23.17
CA ASN A 55 16.58 20.71 -22.15
C ASN A 55 16.26 21.26 -20.76
N GLU A 56 16.25 20.36 -19.79
CA GLU A 56 16.00 20.71 -18.39
C GLU A 56 17.23 21.43 -17.83
N ASP A 57 17.05 22.71 -17.48
CA ASP A 57 18.09 23.59 -16.95
C ASP A 57 17.70 24.07 -15.55
N GLY A 58 18.36 23.52 -14.53
CA GLY A 58 18.18 23.90 -13.12
C GLY A 58 17.36 22.92 -12.26
N ASP A 59 17.19 23.30 -10.99
CA ASP A 59 16.53 22.50 -9.97
C ASP A 59 15.00 22.49 -10.11
N VAL A 60 14.35 21.47 -9.54
CA VAL A 60 12.89 21.39 -9.45
C VAL A 60 12.37 22.45 -8.50
N SER A 61 11.56 23.38 -9.01
CA SER A 61 10.86 24.38 -8.21
C SER A 61 9.45 23.91 -7.81
N TYR A 62 9.03 24.25 -6.59
CA TYR A 62 7.75 23.81 -5.99
C TYR A 62 6.77 24.96 -5.78
N PHE A 63 5.64 24.90 -6.48
CA PHE A 63 4.63 25.96 -6.42
C PHE A 63 3.22 25.44 -6.13
N GLY A 64 2.43 26.20 -5.38
CA GLY A 64 0.98 25.99 -5.38
C GLY A 64 0.40 26.21 -6.78
N THR A 65 -0.71 25.55 -7.13
CA THR A 65 -1.25 25.55 -8.51
C THR A 65 -1.51 26.95 -9.08
N SER A 66 -2.00 27.89 -8.26
CA SER A 66 -2.21 29.28 -8.67
C SER A 66 -0.90 30.04 -8.88
N CYS A 67 0.13 29.73 -8.09
CA CYS A 67 1.45 30.33 -8.21
C CYS A 67 2.21 29.76 -9.41
N ALA A 68 2.08 28.46 -9.68
CA ALA A 68 2.59 27.83 -10.90
C ALA A 68 2.02 28.50 -12.15
N ALA A 69 0.69 28.70 -12.21
CA ALA A 69 0.03 29.39 -13.31
C ALA A 69 0.60 30.81 -13.54
N LYS A 70 0.88 31.55 -12.46
CA LYS A 70 1.52 32.87 -12.55
C LYS A 70 2.96 32.80 -13.03
N ALA A 71 3.75 31.88 -12.48
CA ALA A 71 5.17 31.72 -12.81
C ALA A 71 5.39 31.29 -14.27
N THR A 72 4.52 30.44 -14.82
CA THR A 72 4.62 29.97 -16.21
C THR A 72 3.88 30.86 -17.21
N GLY A 73 3.10 31.84 -16.76
CA GLY A 73 2.18 32.59 -17.61
C GLY A 73 1.02 31.77 -18.19
N TRP A 74 0.72 30.60 -17.59
CA TRP A 74 -0.37 29.72 -18.03
C TRP A 74 -1.65 29.94 -17.24
N THR A 75 -2.77 29.47 -17.76
CA THR A 75 -4.00 29.33 -17.00
C THR A 75 -3.92 28.15 -16.03
N ILE A 76 -4.68 28.20 -14.93
CA ILE A 76 -4.81 27.08 -13.98
C ILE A 76 -5.27 25.78 -14.68
N ARG A 77 -6.10 25.91 -15.74
CA ARG A 77 -6.57 24.76 -16.52
C ARG A 77 -5.42 24.08 -17.27
N GLU A 78 -4.53 24.85 -17.88
CA GLU A 78 -3.34 24.34 -18.58
C GLU A 78 -2.37 23.69 -17.61
N VAL A 79 -2.13 24.31 -16.45
CA VAL A 79 -1.30 23.69 -15.39
C VAL A 79 -1.87 22.34 -14.96
N LYS A 80 -3.19 22.26 -14.71
CA LYS A 80 -3.83 20.98 -14.36
C LYS A 80 -3.75 19.95 -15.48
N ALA A 81 -3.87 20.38 -16.74
CA ALA A 81 -3.72 19.49 -17.88
C ALA A 81 -2.28 18.95 -17.99
N GLY A 82 -1.27 19.79 -17.79
CA GLY A 82 0.14 19.36 -17.76
C GLY A 82 0.45 18.41 -16.61
N VAL A 83 -0.10 18.65 -15.40
CA VAL A 83 0.01 17.71 -14.28
C VAL A 83 -0.61 16.36 -14.62
N LYS A 84 -1.79 16.35 -15.25
CA LYS A 84 -2.44 15.11 -15.68
C LYS A 84 -1.59 14.37 -16.71
N ALA A 85 -1.07 15.08 -17.72
CA ALA A 85 -0.20 14.50 -18.74
C ALA A 85 1.06 13.85 -18.14
N ALA A 86 1.73 14.53 -17.19
CA ALA A 86 2.89 13.97 -16.50
C ALA A 86 2.55 12.70 -15.69
N LYS A 87 1.39 12.67 -15.02
CA LYS A 87 0.90 11.47 -14.31
C LYS A 87 0.56 10.32 -15.26
N ASP A 88 -0.05 10.61 -16.40
CA ASP A 88 -0.38 9.61 -17.40
C ASP A 88 0.89 9.05 -18.05
N GLU A 89 1.88 9.88 -18.39
CA GLU A 89 3.20 9.45 -18.87
C GLU A 89 3.94 8.54 -17.87
N ALA A 90 3.95 8.92 -16.59
CA ALA A 90 4.53 8.07 -15.54
C ALA A 90 3.81 6.72 -15.43
N ARG A 91 2.47 6.70 -15.56
CA ARG A 91 1.68 5.47 -15.55
C ARG A 91 1.98 4.60 -16.77
N ASP A 92 2.12 5.20 -17.95
CA ASP A 92 2.40 4.49 -19.19
C ASP A 92 3.81 3.91 -19.19
N ARG A 93 4.81 4.62 -18.62
CA ARG A 93 6.16 4.08 -18.39
C ARG A 93 6.13 2.86 -17.47
N LEU A 94 5.46 2.93 -16.31
CA LEU A 94 5.32 1.79 -15.40
C LEU A 94 4.58 0.61 -16.05
N ARG A 95 3.59 0.89 -16.90
CA ARG A 95 2.89 -0.15 -17.67
C ARG A 95 3.83 -0.80 -18.68
N ALA A 96 4.61 0.00 -19.43
CA ALA A 96 5.58 -0.51 -20.40
C ALA A 96 6.68 -1.36 -19.74
N GLU A 97 7.21 -0.92 -18.59
CA GLU A 97 8.18 -1.70 -17.79
C GLU A 97 7.60 -3.05 -17.35
N ARG A 98 6.36 -3.06 -16.83
CA ARG A 98 5.67 -4.29 -16.45
C ARG A 98 5.41 -5.20 -17.66
N ASP A 99 5.01 -4.64 -18.78
CA ASP A 99 4.73 -5.39 -20.00
C ASP A 99 6.02 -5.99 -20.59
N ALA A 100 7.15 -5.28 -20.48
CA ALA A 100 8.48 -5.78 -20.84
C ALA A 100 8.93 -6.91 -19.92
N MET A 101 8.73 -6.78 -18.60
CA MET A 101 9.00 -7.88 -17.64
C MET A 101 8.17 -9.12 -17.96
N TRP A 102 6.87 -8.97 -18.22
CA TRP A 102 6.01 -10.09 -18.59
C TRP A 102 6.37 -10.70 -19.94
N ALA A 103 6.84 -9.89 -20.90
CA ALA A 103 7.33 -10.41 -22.17
C ALA A 103 8.59 -11.28 -21.98
N ALA A 104 9.56 -10.82 -21.18
CA ALA A 104 10.77 -11.57 -20.85
C ALA A 104 10.46 -12.87 -20.10
N GLU A 105 9.52 -12.83 -19.14
CA GLU A 105 9.05 -14.04 -18.43
C GLU A 105 8.41 -15.04 -19.41
N ARG A 106 7.52 -14.58 -20.31
CA ARG A 106 6.90 -15.46 -21.31
C ARG A 106 7.92 -16.08 -22.26
N GLU A 107 8.90 -15.31 -22.72
CA GLU A 107 9.95 -15.79 -23.61
C GLU A 107 10.81 -16.86 -22.92
N PHE A 108 11.21 -16.61 -21.66
CA PHE A 108 11.93 -17.59 -20.86
C PHE A 108 11.13 -18.89 -20.69
N LEU A 109 9.86 -18.79 -20.30
CA LEU A 109 9.00 -19.96 -20.08
C LEU A 109 8.82 -20.78 -21.36
N ALA A 110 8.61 -20.11 -22.50
CA ALA A 110 8.51 -20.79 -23.79
C ALA A 110 9.80 -21.54 -24.14
N GLY A 111 10.97 -20.92 -23.92
CA GLY A 111 12.27 -21.58 -24.09
C GLY A 111 12.45 -22.78 -23.15
N TRP A 112 12.07 -22.62 -21.88
CA TRP A 112 12.13 -23.69 -20.89
C TRP A 112 11.26 -24.89 -21.29
N TYR A 113 10.00 -24.68 -21.72
CA TYR A 113 9.15 -25.76 -22.20
C TYR A 113 9.72 -26.44 -23.45
N LEU A 114 10.31 -25.66 -24.36
CA LEU A 114 10.91 -26.20 -25.57
C LEU A 114 12.09 -27.12 -25.23
N THR A 115 12.97 -26.72 -24.32
CA THR A 115 14.12 -27.51 -23.88
C THR A 115 13.71 -28.79 -23.16
N HIS A 116 12.72 -28.74 -22.26
CA HIS A 116 12.38 -29.88 -21.42
C HIS A 116 11.37 -30.84 -22.05
N TYR A 117 10.46 -30.33 -22.89
CA TYR A 117 9.33 -31.10 -23.42
C TYR A 117 9.20 -31.06 -24.94
N GLY A 118 10.07 -30.34 -25.65
CA GLY A 118 10.06 -30.25 -27.11
C GLY A 118 8.84 -29.51 -27.67
N THR A 119 8.27 -28.56 -26.93
CA THR A 119 7.13 -27.71 -27.35
C THR A 119 7.17 -26.38 -26.59
N THR A 120 6.69 -25.29 -27.20
CA THR A 120 6.52 -24.00 -26.52
C THR A 120 5.15 -23.84 -25.85
N ASP A 121 4.19 -24.71 -26.20
CA ASP A 121 2.84 -24.69 -25.65
C ASP A 121 2.80 -25.34 -24.26
N LEU A 122 2.37 -24.58 -23.25
CA LEU A 122 2.25 -25.01 -21.85
C LEU A 122 1.35 -26.23 -21.68
N HIS A 123 0.22 -26.30 -22.39
CA HIS A 123 -0.73 -27.39 -22.24
C HIS A 123 -0.17 -28.68 -22.83
N ILE A 124 0.45 -28.61 -24.01
CA ILE A 124 1.12 -29.77 -24.62
C ILE A 124 2.29 -30.24 -23.74
N ALA A 125 3.05 -29.31 -23.17
CA ALA A 125 4.15 -29.64 -22.25
C ALA A 125 3.62 -30.34 -20.99
N ALA A 126 2.51 -29.84 -20.42
CA ALA A 126 1.87 -30.42 -19.24
C ALA A 126 1.35 -31.84 -19.51
N ASP A 127 0.71 -32.05 -20.65
CA ASP A 127 0.23 -33.37 -21.08
C ASP A 127 1.39 -34.36 -21.26
N ARG A 128 2.50 -33.94 -21.89
CA ARG A 128 3.73 -34.75 -22.04
C ARG A 128 4.38 -35.09 -20.71
N ALA A 129 4.31 -34.17 -19.76
CA ALA A 129 4.84 -34.34 -18.40
C ALA A 129 3.94 -35.20 -17.50
N GLY A 130 2.69 -35.46 -17.90
CA GLY A 130 1.71 -36.14 -17.06
C GLY A 130 1.30 -35.35 -15.81
N VAL A 131 1.36 -34.02 -15.86
CA VAL A 131 0.98 -33.12 -14.74
C VAL A 131 0.02 -32.04 -15.21
N SER A 132 -0.61 -31.32 -14.27
CA SER A 132 -1.46 -30.18 -14.63
C SER A 132 -0.62 -28.97 -15.08
N ALA A 133 -1.17 -28.16 -16.00
CA ALA A 133 -0.54 -26.93 -16.47
C ALA A 133 -0.16 -25.96 -15.32
N VAL A 134 -0.98 -25.91 -14.26
CA VAL A 134 -0.71 -25.08 -13.07
C VAL A 134 0.52 -25.58 -12.32
N LYS A 135 0.68 -26.90 -12.17
CA LYS A 135 1.87 -27.46 -11.50
C LYS A 135 3.13 -27.20 -12.35
N LEU A 136 3.06 -27.47 -13.65
CA LEU A 136 4.20 -27.31 -14.54
C LEU A 136 4.67 -25.86 -14.64
N SER A 137 3.74 -24.91 -14.78
CA SER A 137 4.06 -23.48 -14.77
C SER A 137 4.70 -23.02 -13.46
N GLY A 138 4.31 -23.61 -12.32
CA GLY A 138 4.96 -23.34 -11.04
C GLY A 138 6.46 -23.68 -11.04
N GLU A 139 6.82 -24.85 -11.57
CA GLU A 139 8.22 -25.30 -11.66
C GLU A 139 9.04 -24.39 -12.59
N ALA A 140 8.48 -24.04 -13.76
CA ALA A 140 9.13 -23.14 -14.71
C ALA A 140 9.30 -21.71 -14.14
N ILE A 141 8.32 -21.19 -13.38
CA ILE A 141 8.42 -19.91 -12.66
C ILE A 141 9.52 -19.96 -11.58
N HIS A 142 9.67 -21.08 -10.88
CA HIS A 142 10.76 -21.25 -9.91
C HIS A 142 12.13 -21.18 -10.58
N ALA A 143 12.30 -21.85 -11.73
CA ALA A 143 13.52 -21.79 -12.53
C ALA A 143 13.81 -20.35 -13.02
N TYR A 144 12.81 -19.63 -13.50
CA TYR A 144 12.95 -18.23 -13.92
C TYR A 144 13.47 -17.34 -12.77
N ARG A 145 12.88 -17.47 -11.57
CA ARG A 145 13.29 -16.72 -10.39
C ARG A 145 14.69 -17.07 -9.91
N GLU A 146 15.14 -18.30 -10.13
CA GLU A 146 16.52 -18.69 -9.85
C GLU A 146 17.49 -17.99 -10.78
N VAL A 147 17.20 -17.95 -12.09
CA VAL A 147 17.99 -17.19 -13.07
C VAL A 147 18.04 -15.70 -12.72
N GLN A 148 16.91 -15.09 -12.36
CA GLN A 148 16.88 -13.69 -11.92
C GLN A 148 17.76 -13.45 -10.68
N ARG A 149 17.69 -14.32 -9.67
CA ARG A 149 18.53 -14.22 -8.47
C ARG A 149 20.03 -14.34 -8.75
N THR A 150 20.41 -15.13 -9.75
CA THR A 150 21.81 -15.25 -10.16
C THR A 150 22.28 -14.11 -11.07
N ALA A 151 21.35 -13.46 -11.79
CA ALA A 151 21.63 -12.36 -12.69
C ALA A 151 21.69 -11.00 -11.98
N GLU A 152 20.91 -10.83 -10.89
CA GLU A 152 21.08 -9.68 -10.02
C GLU A 152 22.43 -9.80 -9.29
N PRO A 153 23.34 -8.82 -9.44
CA PRO A 153 24.60 -8.84 -8.70
C PRO A 153 24.29 -8.92 -7.22
N ALA A 154 24.98 -9.83 -6.51
CA ALA A 154 24.74 -10.08 -5.10
C ALA A 154 24.69 -8.75 -4.33
N PRO A 155 23.69 -8.52 -3.47
CA PRO A 155 23.41 -7.23 -2.84
C PRO A 155 24.45 -6.79 -1.78
N ALA A 156 25.67 -7.31 -1.82
CA ALA A 156 26.71 -7.05 -0.85
C ALA A 156 27.02 -5.55 -0.70
N GLU A 157 26.91 -4.75 -1.77
CA GLU A 157 27.09 -3.29 -1.69
C GLU A 157 25.84 -2.54 -1.18
N LYS A 158 24.61 -2.99 -1.54
CA LYS A 158 23.37 -2.34 -1.06
C LYS A 158 23.08 -2.58 0.42
N LEU A 159 23.50 -3.73 0.96
CA LEU A 159 23.33 -4.05 2.38
C LEU A 159 24.22 -3.19 3.30
N ALA A 160 25.38 -2.74 2.81
CA ALA A 160 26.27 -1.87 3.59
C ALA A 160 25.69 -0.46 3.75
N GLU A 161 25.07 0.08 2.70
CA GLU A 161 24.46 1.41 2.71
C GLU A 161 23.14 1.46 3.51
N GLU A 162 22.34 0.38 3.51
CA GLU A 162 21.13 0.29 4.34
C GLU A 162 21.40 0.12 5.85
N LEU A 163 22.60 -0.38 6.23
CA LEU A 163 22.97 -0.57 7.63
C LEU A 163 23.42 0.73 8.32
N GLU A 164 24.01 1.69 7.60
CA GLU A 164 24.45 2.98 8.18
C GLU A 164 23.28 3.93 8.49
N VAL A 165 22.11 3.75 7.88
CA VAL A 165 20.93 4.60 8.11
C VAL A 165 20.08 4.14 9.31
N ALA A 166 20.41 2.99 9.93
CA ALA A 166 19.59 2.38 10.98
C ALA A 166 19.85 2.92 12.41
N GLU A 167 20.80 3.83 12.62
CA GLU A 167 21.35 4.10 13.96
C GLU A 167 20.65 5.21 14.78
N GLU A 168 19.53 5.78 14.32
CA GLU A 168 18.71 6.74 15.12
C GLU A 168 17.21 6.44 15.07
N LEU A 169 16.82 5.17 15.27
CA LEU A 169 15.43 4.86 15.61
C LEU A 169 15.20 5.11 17.11
N THR A 170 14.78 6.34 17.42
CA THR A 170 14.11 6.66 18.69
C THR A 170 13.05 5.60 19.01
N VAL A 171 12.97 5.18 20.28
CA VAL A 171 12.11 4.10 20.77
C VAL A 171 10.63 4.44 20.53
N GLY A 172 10.13 4.12 19.33
CA GLY A 172 8.76 4.38 18.93
C GLY A 172 7.89 3.17 19.22
N TYR A 173 7.12 3.20 20.31
CA TYR A 173 6.02 2.24 20.46
C TYR A 173 4.83 2.67 19.61
N ARG A 174 3.97 1.71 19.24
CA ARG A 174 2.64 1.98 18.68
C ARG A 174 1.57 1.48 19.62
N GLU A 175 0.58 2.33 19.84
CA GLU A 175 -0.55 2.04 20.70
C GLU A 175 -1.85 2.24 19.92
N THR A 176 -2.77 1.28 20.04
CA THR A 176 -4.13 1.39 19.51
C THR A 176 -5.11 0.94 20.57
N LEU A 177 -6.07 1.81 20.88
CA LEU A 177 -7.21 1.46 21.73
C LEU A 177 -8.29 0.80 20.88
N VAL A 178 -8.68 -0.41 21.27
CA VAL A 178 -9.68 -1.22 20.59
C VAL A 178 -10.91 -1.38 21.47
N ARG A 179 -12.10 -1.18 20.90
CA ARG A 179 -13.38 -1.38 21.58
C ARG A 179 -14.23 -2.40 20.84
N VAL A 180 -14.75 -3.40 21.56
CA VAL A 180 -15.70 -4.40 21.03
C VAL A 180 -16.80 -4.60 22.05
N ALA A 181 -18.03 -4.22 21.68
CA ALA A 181 -19.15 -4.12 22.62
C ALA A 181 -18.75 -3.24 23.82
N ASP A 182 -18.88 -3.75 25.04
CA ASP A 182 -18.56 -3.04 26.28
C ASP A 182 -17.12 -3.28 26.77
N ALA A 183 -16.31 -4.01 26.01
CA ALA A 183 -14.91 -4.28 26.34
C ALA A 183 -13.98 -3.29 25.63
N GLU A 184 -13.01 -2.75 26.37
CA GLU A 184 -11.91 -1.93 25.86
C GLU A 184 -10.58 -2.63 26.13
N CYS A 185 -9.68 -2.63 25.14
CA CYS A 185 -8.33 -3.15 25.26
C CYS A 185 -7.35 -2.16 24.63
N VAL A 186 -6.33 -1.76 25.39
CA VAL A 186 -5.19 -1.01 24.85
C VAL A 186 -4.18 -2.02 24.36
N ILE A 187 -3.78 -1.90 23.10
CA ILE A 187 -2.79 -2.78 22.48
C ILE A 187 -1.57 -1.95 22.22
N ARG A 188 -0.46 -2.31 22.87
CA ARG A 188 0.83 -1.65 22.70
C ARG A 188 1.81 -2.64 22.10
N THR A 189 2.56 -2.19 21.10
CA THR A 189 3.62 -2.95 20.46
C THR A 189 4.87 -2.09 20.45
N GLU A 190 5.97 -2.62 20.96
CA GLU A 190 7.23 -1.92 21.11
C GLU A 190 8.26 -2.40 20.08
N VAL A 191 9.21 -1.53 19.76
CA VAL A 191 10.37 -1.87 18.93
C VAL A 191 11.35 -2.66 19.80
N GLY A 192 11.67 -3.88 19.38
CA GLY A 192 12.61 -4.75 20.10
C GLY A 192 12.98 -5.99 19.30
N GLY A 193 14.20 -6.50 19.51
CA GLY A 193 14.78 -7.73 18.93
C GLY A 193 14.66 -7.88 17.41
N LYS A 194 13.55 -8.47 16.96
CA LYS A 194 13.26 -8.77 15.53
C LYS A 194 12.57 -7.64 14.78
N ILE A 195 12.01 -6.66 15.48
CA ILE A 195 11.36 -5.49 14.87
C ILE A 195 12.45 -4.41 14.76
N ARG A 196 13.05 -4.32 13.59
CA ARG A 196 14.15 -3.39 13.29
C ARG A 196 13.71 -2.20 12.45
N THR A 197 12.52 -2.26 11.86
CA THR A 197 12.00 -1.20 10.99
C THR A 197 10.59 -0.77 11.39
N SER A 198 10.24 0.48 11.09
CA SER A 198 8.88 1.03 11.27
C SER A 198 7.81 0.16 10.59
N LYS A 199 8.11 -0.36 9.39
CA LYS A 199 7.21 -1.28 8.65
C LYS A 199 7.00 -2.61 9.36
N GLN A 200 8.03 -3.15 10.00
CA GLN A 200 7.92 -4.37 10.82
C GLN A 200 7.08 -4.09 12.07
N LEU A 201 7.25 -2.93 12.71
CA LEU A 201 6.44 -2.51 13.86
C LEU A 201 4.97 -2.39 13.47
N GLU A 202 4.67 -1.75 12.34
CA GLU A 202 3.31 -1.64 11.80
C GLU A 202 2.66 -3.00 11.56
N THR A 203 3.42 -3.92 10.96
CA THR A 203 2.93 -5.26 10.65
C THR A 203 2.68 -6.05 11.94
N ALA A 204 3.62 -6.00 12.89
CA ALA A 204 3.48 -6.65 14.19
C ALA A 204 2.29 -6.10 14.98
N HIS A 205 2.16 -4.78 15.05
CA HIS A 205 1.06 -4.10 15.72
C HIS A 205 -0.28 -4.43 15.08
N THR A 206 -0.36 -4.43 13.74
CA THR A 206 -1.56 -4.85 13.01
C THR A 206 -1.97 -6.28 13.35
N ASN A 207 -0.99 -7.18 13.49
CA ASN A 207 -1.26 -8.58 13.86
C ASN A 207 -1.72 -8.71 15.32
N ALA A 208 -1.11 -7.97 16.25
CA ALA A 208 -1.53 -7.92 17.65
C ALA A 208 -2.96 -7.38 17.79
N VAL A 209 -3.28 -6.28 17.11
CA VAL A 209 -4.65 -5.71 17.04
C VAL A 209 -5.66 -6.72 16.54
N LYS A 210 -5.32 -7.46 15.48
CA LYS A 210 -6.20 -8.50 14.94
C LYS A 210 -6.40 -9.66 15.91
N ALA A 211 -5.36 -10.13 16.58
CA ALA A 211 -5.45 -11.22 17.54
C ALA A 211 -6.36 -10.84 18.72
N ALA A 212 -6.12 -9.68 19.34
CA ALA A 212 -6.94 -9.18 20.43
C ALA A 212 -8.40 -8.97 20.01
N LEU A 213 -8.65 -8.43 18.81
CA LEU A 213 -10.01 -8.29 18.28
C LEU A 213 -10.74 -9.65 18.13
N ILE A 214 -10.02 -10.72 17.76
CA ILE A 214 -10.59 -12.08 17.67
C ILE A 214 -10.95 -12.57 19.07
N GLU A 215 -10.07 -12.38 20.05
CA GLU A 215 -10.29 -12.78 21.44
C GLU A 215 -11.46 -12.01 22.07
N MET A 216 -11.50 -10.69 21.93
CA MET A 216 -12.61 -9.86 22.42
C MET A 216 -13.94 -10.28 21.80
N ARG A 217 -13.97 -10.68 20.53
CA ARG A 217 -15.19 -11.20 19.89
C ARG A 217 -15.60 -12.57 20.39
N ARG A 218 -14.64 -13.45 20.66
CA ARG A 218 -14.90 -14.75 21.27
C ARG A 218 -15.45 -14.59 22.69
N ALA A 219 -14.90 -13.67 23.47
CA ALA A 219 -15.38 -13.33 24.81
C ALA A 219 -16.82 -12.77 24.77
N ASN A 220 -17.16 -11.97 23.75
CA ASN A 220 -18.50 -11.41 23.56
C ASN A 220 -19.46 -12.31 22.76
N LEU A 221 -19.11 -13.58 22.52
CA LEU A 221 -19.92 -14.46 21.68
C LEU A 221 -21.34 -14.68 22.24
N THR A 222 -21.47 -14.76 23.56
CA THR A 222 -22.76 -14.89 24.26
C THR A 222 -23.65 -13.68 24.01
N ALA A 223 -23.10 -12.47 24.13
CA ALA A 223 -23.82 -11.23 23.83
C ALA A 223 -24.27 -11.16 22.35
N PHE A 224 -23.41 -11.57 21.42
CA PHE A 224 -23.78 -11.63 19.99
C PHE A 224 -24.89 -12.66 19.71
N LYS A 225 -24.89 -13.81 20.40
CA LYS A 225 -25.95 -14.82 20.28
C LYS A 225 -27.28 -14.28 20.80
N ALA A 226 -27.29 -13.69 21.99
CA ALA A 226 -28.48 -13.05 22.54
C ALA A 226 -29.03 -11.93 21.63
N ALA A 227 -28.16 -11.10 21.05
CA ALA A 227 -28.56 -10.07 20.10
C ALA A 227 -29.15 -10.64 18.80
N ALA A 228 -28.63 -11.78 18.33
CA ALA A 228 -29.15 -12.46 17.15
C ALA A 228 -30.53 -13.08 17.40
N GLU A 229 -30.73 -13.71 18.56
CA GLU A 229 -32.03 -14.26 18.99
C GLU A 229 -33.07 -13.14 19.13
N ALA A 230 -32.72 -12.03 19.79
CA ALA A 230 -33.61 -10.87 19.92
C ALA A 230 -33.99 -10.24 18.57
N ALA A 231 -33.06 -10.24 17.60
CA ALA A 231 -33.34 -9.75 16.25
C ALA A 231 -34.28 -10.70 15.47
N GLU A 232 -34.16 -12.01 15.67
CA GLU A 232 -35.08 -13.00 15.10
C GLU A 232 -36.47 -12.88 15.70
N GLU A 233 -36.60 -12.84 17.03
CA GLU A 233 -37.88 -12.67 17.72
C GLU A 233 -38.60 -11.38 17.27
N LYS A 234 -37.85 -10.28 17.14
CA LYS A 234 -38.38 -9.02 16.62
C LYS A 234 -38.89 -9.16 15.17
N SER A 235 -38.16 -9.89 14.32
CA SER A 235 -38.57 -10.13 12.93
C SER A 235 -39.86 -10.93 12.87
N GLU A 236 -40.01 -11.96 13.70
CA GLU A 236 -41.22 -12.78 13.77
C GLU A 236 -42.42 -11.99 14.27
N ARG A 237 -42.26 -11.21 15.35
CA ARG A 237 -43.34 -10.38 15.91
C ARG A 237 -43.92 -9.37 14.92
N VAL A 238 -43.09 -8.84 14.02
CA VAL A 238 -43.48 -7.81 13.04
C VAL A 238 -43.94 -8.44 11.70
N GLY A 239 -44.04 -9.77 11.62
CA GLY A 239 -44.49 -10.48 10.43
C GLY A 239 -43.44 -10.52 9.30
N ARG A 240 -42.16 -10.60 9.64
CA ARG A 240 -41.02 -10.73 8.71
C ARG A 240 -40.96 -9.63 7.66
N ARG A 241 -41.09 -8.39 8.10
CA ARG A 241 -40.74 -7.24 7.25
C ARG A 241 -39.27 -7.33 6.81
N TRP A 242 -39.02 -6.90 5.58
CA TRP A 242 -37.72 -7.07 4.91
C TRP A 242 -36.54 -6.42 5.65
N LEU A 243 -36.75 -5.31 6.36
CA LEU A 243 -35.69 -4.65 7.13
C LEU A 243 -35.28 -5.51 8.33
N GLU A 244 -36.25 -5.98 9.10
CA GLU A 244 -36.06 -6.78 10.29
C GLU A 244 -35.48 -8.16 9.95
N GLU A 245 -35.92 -8.76 8.84
CA GLU A 245 -35.32 -10.00 8.33
C GLU A 245 -33.84 -9.81 7.94
N LYS A 246 -33.51 -8.67 7.31
CA LYS A 246 -32.13 -8.31 7.00
C LYS A 246 -31.30 -8.13 8.25
N ASP A 247 -31.85 -7.51 9.29
CA ASP A 247 -31.15 -7.30 10.55
C ASP A 247 -30.91 -8.63 11.28
N ALA A 248 -31.90 -9.52 11.35
CA ALA A 248 -31.73 -10.87 11.88
C ALA A 248 -30.68 -11.68 11.08
N LYS A 249 -30.69 -11.57 9.75
CA LYS A 249 -29.66 -12.20 8.88
C LYS A 249 -28.27 -11.63 9.13
N ARG A 250 -28.16 -10.31 9.35
CA ARG A 250 -26.89 -9.64 9.69
C ARG A 250 -26.39 -10.12 11.05
N ALA A 251 -27.23 -10.16 12.07
CA ALA A 251 -26.89 -10.61 13.41
C ALA A 251 -26.38 -12.07 13.41
N ARG A 252 -27.08 -13.00 12.76
CA ARG A 252 -26.59 -14.38 12.54
C ARG A 252 -25.26 -14.45 11.81
N ALA A 253 -25.04 -13.57 10.84
CA ALA A 253 -23.78 -13.52 10.12
C ALA A 253 -22.63 -12.93 10.96
N ILE A 254 -22.93 -12.12 11.98
CA ILE A 254 -21.94 -11.65 12.96
C ILE A 254 -21.56 -12.83 13.88
N VAL A 255 -22.54 -13.55 14.45
CA VAL A 255 -22.30 -14.72 15.30
C VAL A 255 -21.43 -15.76 14.58
N ARG A 256 -21.82 -16.21 13.39
CA ARG A 256 -21.04 -17.21 12.61
C ARG A 256 -19.61 -16.76 12.31
N ARG A 257 -19.38 -15.46 12.18
CA ARG A 257 -18.03 -14.92 11.94
C ARG A 257 -17.21 -14.84 13.20
N ALA A 258 -17.81 -14.41 14.31
CA ALA A 258 -17.18 -14.43 15.63
C ALA A 258 -16.74 -15.86 16.00
N GLU A 259 -17.59 -16.86 15.75
CA GLU A 259 -17.26 -18.28 15.95
C GLU A 259 -16.05 -18.73 15.09
N ARG A 260 -15.94 -18.22 13.86
CA ARG A 260 -14.83 -18.52 12.95
C ARG A 260 -13.58 -17.63 13.15
N GLY A 261 -13.61 -16.64 14.05
CA GLY A 261 -12.53 -15.65 14.17
C GLY A 261 -12.34 -14.74 12.93
N THR A 262 -13.37 -14.60 12.09
CA THR A 262 -13.28 -13.80 10.85
C THR A 262 -13.91 -12.42 10.99
N PHE A 263 -13.35 -11.42 10.29
CA PHE A 263 -13.90 -10.07 10.26
C PHE A 263 -14.82 -9.87 9.06
N HIS A 264 -15.80 -9.00 9.21
CA HIS A 264 -16.43 -8.41 8.04
C HIS A 264 -15.36 -7.52 7.39
N SER A 265 -15.01 -7.78 6.13
CA SER A 265 -14.49 -6.68 5.33
C SER A 265 -15.67 -5.73 5.13
N HIS A 266 -15.88 -4.77 6.05
CA HIS A 266 -16.75 -3.60 5.84
C HIS A 266 -16.15 -2.66 4.81
N ILE A 267 -15.59 -3.27 3.78
CA ILE A 267 -14.93 -2.63 2.70
C ILE A 267 -16.04 -2.63 1.65
N SER A 268 -16.69 -1.47 1.50
CA SER A 268 -17.46 -1.21 0.28
C SER A 268 -16.62 -1.65 -0.92
N PRO A 269 -17.22 -2.07 -2.05
CA PRO A 269 -16.46 -2.51 -3.23
C PRO A 269 -15.27 -1.59 -3.56
N TRP A 270 -15.38 -0.30 -3.28
CA TRP A 270 -14.35 0.72 -3.49
C TRP A 270 -13.20 0.74 -2.46
N ALA A 271 -13.45 0.37 -1.20
CA ALA A 271 -12.39 0.29 -0.20
C ALA A 271 -11.46 -0.93 -0.44
N THR A 272 -11.86 -1.88 -1.29
CA THR A 272 -11.06 -3.08 -1.59
C THR A 272 -9.84 -2.73 -2.43
N ASP A 273 -9.93 -1.64 -3.18
CA ASP A 273 -8.88 -1.05 -4.00
C ASP A 273 -7.92 -0.17 -3.17
N LEU A 274 -8.33 0.22 -1.95
CA LEU A 274 -7.53 1.01 -1.00
C LEU A 274 -6.82 0.14 0.05
N LYS A 275 -6.75 -1.18 -0.15
CA LYS A 275 -6.02 -2.05 0.79
C LYS A 275 -4.54 -1.64 0.80
N PRO A 276 -3.94 -1.38 1.98
CA PRO A 276 -2.49 -1.28 2.06
C PRO A 276 -1.90 -2.61 1.56
N PHE A 277 -1.05 -2.52 0.55
CA PHE A 277 -0.27 -3.65 0.07
C PHE A 277 0.91 -3.82 1.04
N PRO A 278 1.15 -5.00 1.62
CA PRO A 278 0.64 -6.33 1.26
C PRO A 278 -0.65 -6.77 2.00
N LYS A 279 -1.37 -7.74 1.39
CA LYS A 279 -2.57 -8.38 1.98
C LYS A 279 -2.21 -9.16 3.25
N VAL A 280 -2.37 -8.55 4.42
CA VAL A 280 -2.18 -9.22 5.71
C VAL A 280 -3.32 -10.20 5.97
N ARG A 281 -3.04 -11.52 5.90
CA ARG A 281 -4.00 -12.57 6.26
C ARG A 281 -4.24 -12.55 7.78
N PHE A 282 -5.49 -12.76 8.20
CA PHE A 282 -5.83 -12.92 9.60
C PHE A 282 -5.32 -14.29 10.05
N THR A 283 -4.28 -14.31 10.88
CA THR A 283 -3.83 -15.54 11.55
C THR A 283 -4.33 -15.49 12.99
N ASP A 284 -4.95 -16.57 13.45
CA ASP A 284 -5.42 -16.72 14.85
C ASP A 284 -4.25 -16.79 15.86
N LYS A 285 -3.02 -16.88 15.36
CA LYS A 285 -1.81 -17.01 16.16
C LYS A 285 -1.08 -15.68 16.18
N VAL A 286 -0.92 -15.13 17.38
CA VAL A 286 0.12 -14.12 17.65
C VAL A 286 1.45 -14.73 17.18
N PRO A 287 2.28 -13.99 16.43
CA PRO A 287 3.58 -14.50 16.02
C PRO A 287 4.38 -15.01 17.22
N VAL A 288 4.99 -16.19 17.11
CA VAL A 288 5.67 -16.90 18.21
C VAL A 288 6.78 -16.08 18.89
N TYR A 289 7.28 -15.04 18.24
CA TYR A 289 8.32 -14.16 18.78
C TYR A 289 7.80 -13.01 19.66
N LEU A 290 6.48 -12.82 19.76
CA LEU A 290 5.86 -11.87 20.68
C LEU A 290 5.39 -12.62 21.92
N VAL A 291 5.75 -12.10 23.08
CA VAL A 291 5.36 -12.56 24.42
C VAL A 291 4.42 -11.52 25.01
N GLU A 292 3.29 -11.98 25.54
CA GLU A 292 2.37 -11.12 26.28
C GLU A 292 2.97 -10.84 27.67
N VAL A 293 3.41 -9.60 27.90
CA VAL A 293 4.09 -9.18 29.14
C VAL A 293 3.06 -8.80 30.22
N ALA A 294 1.96 -8.20 29.79
CA ALA A 294 0.78 -7.92 30.59
C ALA A 294 -0.45 -8.13 29.69
N PRO A 295 -1.66 -8.34 30.23
CA PRO A 295 -2.86 -8.50 29.42
C PRO A 295 -3.00 -7.39 28.37
N GLY A 296 -2.97 -7.75 27.09
CA GLY A 296 -3.03 -6.81 25.94
C GLY A 296 -1.70 -6.13 25.54
N HIS A 297 -0.60 -6.37 26.27
CA HIS A 297 0.72 -5.80 26.00
C HIS A 297 1.66 -6.88 25.45
N TYR A 298 2.11 -6.69 24.21
CA TYR A 298 2.97 -7.64 23.52
C TYR A 298 4.32 -7.02 23.24
N ALA A 299 5.38 -7.68 23.71
CA ALA A 299 6.76 -7.31 23.44
C ALA A 299 7.52 -8.52 22.88
N THR A 300 8.70 -8.30 22.29
CA THR A 300 9.62 -9.42 22.05
C THR A 300 10.15 -9.94 23.39
N ALA A 301 10.59 -11.19 23.45
CA ALA A 301 11.15 -11.77 24.69
C ALA A 301 12.25 -10.88 25.31
N GLU A 302 13.15 -10.34 24.48
CA GLU A 302 14.22 -9.42 24.91
C GLU A 302 13.68 -8.10 25.49
N ALA A 303 12.65 -7.52 24.87
CA ALA A 303 12.02 -6.29 25.39
C ALA A 303 11.23 -6.57 26.67
N ALA A 304 10.61 -7.75 26.80
CA ALA A 304 9.95 -8.19 28.02
C ALA A 304 10.94 -8.34 29.19
N GLU A 305 12.14 -8.85 28.93
CA GLU A 305 13.23 -8.91 29.91
C GLU A 305 13.68 -7.50 30.34
N GLN A 306 13.82 -6.55 29.40
CA GLN A 306 14.17 -5.17 29.73
C GLN A 306 13.10 -4.44 30.55
N LEU A 307 11.82 -4.70 30.29
CA LEU A 307 10.70 -4.12 31.03
C LEU A 307 10.55 -4.70 32.44
N THR A 308 11.01 -5.93 32.69
CA THR A 308 10.94 -6.57 34.01
C THR A 308 12.15 -6.25 34.91
N LEU A 309 13.22 -5.71 34.33
CA LEU A 309 14.42 -5.25 35.04
C LEU A 309 14.32 -3.78 35.50
N CYS A 310 13.27 -3.07 35.11
CA CYS A 310 12.94 -1.72 35.59
C CYS A 310 11.92 -1.77 36.72
#